data_AF-A0A840XFC6-F1
#
_entry.id   AF-A0A840XFC6-F1
#
_cell.length_a   1.000
_cell.length_b   1.000
_cell.length_c   1.000
_cell.angle_alpha   90.00
_cell.angle_beta   90.00
_cell.angle_gamma   90.00
#
_symmetry.space_group_name_H-M   'P 1'
#
loop_
_entity.id
_entity.type
_entity.pdbx_description
1 polymer ?
#
loop_
_entity_poly.entity_id
_entity_poly.type
_entity_poly.pdbx_seq_one_letter_code
_entity_poly.pdbx_strand_id
1 'polypeptide(L)'
;MIATTAALCAINGCGKPRHQRRRYCGSHAMRAYRYGDPNARKPQPRRDLIGQVFGLLTVLETDGYHWRCKCECGAIATIPTGNLNRGQTTCGNRTTHRREATVGYYQAHKRLTVDRGPASAHACVDCGQPAQHWSYSNASPDELTDVTGLRYSLNQDDYQPRCAPCHSIHDGKTTRAA
;
A
#
# COMPACT_ATOMS: atom_id res chain seq x y z
N MET A 1 7.49 -46.19 32.83
CA MET A 1 7.36 -45.03 31.91
C MET A 1 5.93 -44.53 31.98
N ILE A 2 5.71 -43.35 32.58
CA ILE A 2 4.36 -42.77 32.67
C ILE A 2 4.09 -42.06 31.34
N ALA A 3 3.28 -42.66 30.47
CA ALA A 3 2.82 -42.01 29.26
C ALA A 3 1.92 -40.84 29.66
N THR A 4 2.40 -39.61 29.50
CA THR A 4 1.59 -38.40 29.70
C THR A 4 0.55 -38.35 28.60
N THR A 5 -0.70 -38.74 28.90
CA THR A 5 -1.80 -38.64 27.95
C THR A 5 -2.02 -37.18 27.58
N ALA A 6 -1.74 -36.84 26.32
CA ALA A 6 -1.98 -35.51 25.80
C ALA A 6 -3.48 -35.21 25.91
N ALA A 7 -3.84 -34.24 26.74
CA ALA A 7 -5.23 -33.86 26.94
C ALA A 7 -5.88 -33.45 25.60
N LEU A 8 -7.12 -33.87 25.37
CA LEU A 8 -7.80 -33.71 24.10
C LEU A 8 -8.54 -32.38 23.98
N CYS A 9 -8.83 -32.00 22.74
CA CYS A 9 -9.64 -30.84 22.40
C CYS A 9 -11.06 -30.97 22.97
N ALA A 10 -11.57 -29.92 23.62
CA ALA A 10 -12.92 -29.91 24.21
C ALA A 10 -14.08 -29.85 23.19
N ILE A 11 -13.82 -29.99 21.89
CA ILE A 11 -14.88 -30.04 20.87
C ILE A 11 -15.24 -31.49 20.67
N ASN A 12 -16.51 -31.82 20.95
CA ASN A 12 -17.05 -33.17 20.81
C ASN A 12 -16.80 -33.69 19.39
N GLY A 13 -16.23 -34.89 19.29
CA GLY A 13 -15.88 -35.51 18.00
C GLY A 13 -14.60 -35.01 17.33
N CYS A 14 -13.82 -34.10 17.96
CA CYS A 14 -12.55 -33.62 17.38
C CYS A 14 -11.41 -34.64 17.48
N GLY A 15 -11.22 -35.26 18.65
CA GLY A 15 -10.16 -36.24 18.91
C GLY A 15 -8.71 -35.74 18.85
N LYS A 16 -8.46 -34.49 18.44
CA LYS A 16 -7.10 -33.91 18.36
C LYS A 16 -6.56 -33.51 19.73
N PRO A 17 -5.24 -33.61 19.98
CA PRO A 17 -4.63 -33.10 21.20
C PRO A 17 -4.84 -31.59 21.31
N ARG A 18 -5.14 -31.13 22.52
CA ARG A 18 -5.24 -29.70 22.83
C ARG A 18 -3.84 -29.11 22.92
N HIS A 19 -3.71 -27.84 22.56
CA HIS A 19 -2.42 -27.17 22.65
C HIS A 19 -2.14 -26.75 24.10
N GLN A 20 -1.36 -27.54 24.84
CA GLN A 20 -0.91 -27.29 26.23
C GLN A 20 -1.94 -26.56 27.12
N ARG A 21 -1.80 -25.23 27.28
CA ARG A 21 -2.63 -24.36 28.14
C ARG A 21 -3.98 -23.94 27.53
N ARG A 22 -4.31 -24.38 26.31
CA ARG A 22 -5.57 -24.03 25.64
C ARG A 22 -6.60 -25.14 25.77
N ARG A 23 -7.86 -24.74 25.91
CA ARG A 23 -9.04 -25.63 25.94
C ARG A 23 -9.24 -26.40 24.61
N TYR A 24 -8.70 -25.88 23.52
CA TYR A 24 -8.96 -26.36 22.16
C TYR A 24 -7.67 -26.80 21.45
N CYS A 25 -7.79 -27.64 20.42
CA CYS A 25 -6.71 -27.86 19.45
C CYS A 25 -6.41 -26.56 18.68
N GLY A 26 -5.26 -26.50 17.99
CA GLY A 26 -4.86 -25.28 17.26
C GLY A 26 -5.93 -24.71 16.32
N SER A 27 -6.63 -25.57 15.57
CA SER A 27 -7.67 -25.15 14.63
C SER A 27 -8.91 -24.57 15.33
N HIS A 28 -9.40 -25.21 16.39
CA HIS A 28 -10.56 -24.75 17.15
C HIS A 28 -10.22 -23.50 17.99
N ALA A 29 -9.00 -23.42 18.52
CA ALA A 29 -8.50 -22.19 19.15
C ALA A 29 -8.45 -21.02 18.17
N MET A 30 -8.01 -21.26 16.93
CA MET A 30 -7.97 -20.23 15.89
C MET A 30 -9.37 -19.77 15.46
N ARG A 31 -10.33 -20.68 15.32
CA ARG A 31 -11.73 -20.35 15.01
C ARG A 31 -12.36 -19.50 16.11
N ALA A 32 -12.20 -19.90 17.37
CA ALA A 32 -12.65 -19.11 18.51
C ALA A 32 -12.02 -17.72 18.54
N TYR A 33 -10.71 -17.60 18.27
CA TYR A 33 -10.02 -16.31 18.22
C TYR A 33 -10.51 -15.40 17.08
N ARG A 34 -10.69 -15.96 15.87
CA ARG A 34 -11.05 -15.16 14.68
C ARG A 34 -12.54 -14.84 14.57
N TYR A 35 -13.40 -15.73 15.05
CA TYR A 35 -14.84 -15.69 14.77
C TYR A 35 -15.71 -15.79 16.02
N GLY A 36 -15.12 -15.87 17.21
CA GLY A 36 -15.85 -16.02 18.47
C GLY A 36 -16.42 -17.43 18.72
N ASP A 37 -16.41 -18.33 17.72
CA ASP A 37 -16.95 -19.70 17.83
C ASP A 37 -15.89 -20.75 17.45
N PRO A 38 -15.51 -21.69 18.35
CA PRO A 38 -14.58 -22.78 18.03
C PRO A 38 -15.12 -23.75 16.97
N ASN A 39 -16.43 -23.83 16.76
CA ASN A 39 -17.08 -24.62 15.72
C ASN A 39 -17.31 -23.86 14.42
N ALA A 40 -16.89 -22.58 14.34
CA ALA A 40 -17.13 -21.74 13.17
C ALA A 40 -16.70 -22.47 11.88
N ARG A 41 -17.69 -22.75 11.03
CA ARG A 41 -17.44 -23.28 9.69
C ARG A 41 -16.73 -22.18 8.91
N LYS A 42 -15.63 -22.53 8.23
CA LYS A 42 -15.01 -21.60 7.28
C LYS A 42 -16.07 -21.29 6.22
N PRO A 43 -16.44 -20.01 5.97
CA PRO A 43 -17.33 -19.71 4.87
C PRO A 43 -16.68 -20.20 3.57
N GLN A 44 -17.44 -21.00 2.82
CA GLN A 44 -17.15 -21.44 1.45
C GLN A 44 -18.49 -21.31 0.72
N PRO A 45 -18.57 -20.66 -0.45
CA PRO A 45 -17.78 -20.95 -1.64
C PRO A 45 -17.01 -19.73 -2.16
N ARG A 46 -16.21 -19.93 -3.23
CA ARG A 46 -15.63 -18.83 -4.03
C ARG A 46 -16.75 -17.85 -4.34
N ARG A 47 -16.72 -16.66 -3.74
CA ARG A 47 -17.65 -15.59 -4.09
C ARG A 47 -17.60 -15.44 -5.61
N ASP A 48 -18.76 -15.44 -6.25
CA ASP A 48 -18.82 -14.96 -7.63
C ASP A 48 -18.42 -13.48 -7.59
N LEU A 49 -17.29 -13.18 -8.21
CA LEU A 49 -16.75 -11.84 -8.27
C LEU A 49 -17.10 -11.15 -9.59
N ILE A 50 -17.77 -11.83 -10.53
CA ILE A 50 -18.15 -11.23 -11.82
C ILE A 50 -18.93 -9.93 -11.58
N GLY A 51 -18.52 -8.86 -12.25
CA GLY A 51 -19.08 -7.52 -12.11
C GLY A 51 -18.57 -6.71 -10.92
N GLN A 52 -17.82 -7.32 -9.98
CA GLN A 52 -17.26 -6.57 -8.85
C GLN A 52 -16.05 -5.74 -9.26
N VAL A 53 -15.87 -4.62 -8.55
CA VAL A 53 -14.78 -3.67 -8.79
C VAL A 53 -13.77 -3.73 -7.64
N PHE A 54 -12.50 -3.88 -7.98
CA PHE A 54 -11.34 -3.89 -7.08
C PHE A 54 -10.39 -2.76 -7.49
N GLY A 55 -10.60 -1.57 -6.93
CA GLY A 55 -9.91 -0.35 -7.38
C GLY A 55 -10.19 -0.06 -8.84
N LEU A 56 -9.17 -0.05 -9.70
CA LEU A 56 -9.31 0.22 -11.14
C LEU A 56 -9.70 -1.03 -11.96
N LEU A 57 -9.93 -2.18 -11.31
CA LEU A 57 -10.21 -3.45 -11.98
C LEU A 57 -11.68 -3.84 -11.84
N THR A 58 -12.38 -4.05 -12.95
CA THR A 58 -13.71 -4.69 -12.99
C THR A 58 -13.57 -6.15 -13.41
N VAL A 59 -14.09 -7.08 -12.60
CA VAL A 59 -14.04 -8.52 -12.90
C VAL A 59 -15.04 -8.86 -14.01
N LEU A 60 -14.57 -9.55 -15.05
CA LEU A 60 -15.39 -9.94 -16.21
C LEU A 60 -15.81 -11.41 -16.15
N GLU A 61 -14.85 -12.31 -15.93
CA GLU A 61 -15.05 -13.75 -16.01
C GLU A 61 -13.98 -14.53 -15.23
N THR A 62 -14.16 -15.84 -15.09
CA THR A 62 -13.21 -16.73 -14.43
C THR A 62 -13.02 -18.04 -15.20
N ASP A 63 -11.79 -18.55 -15.21
CA ASP A 63 -11.46 -19.90 -15.67
C ASP A 63 -11.56 -20.97 -14.55
N GLY A 64 -12.05 -20.57 -13.37
CA GLY A 64 -12.10 -21.41 -12.18
C GLY A 64 -10.87 -21.32 -11.27
N TYR A 65 -9.77 -20.68 -11.70
CA TYR A 65 -8.55 -20.47 -10.94
C TYR A 65 -8.15 -19.00 -10.81
N HIS A 66 -8.39 -18.21 -11.86
CA HIS A 66 -8.07 -16.80 -11.97
C HIS A 66 -9.29 -15.99 -12.41
N TRP A 67 -9.21 -14.68 -12.20
CA TRP A 67 -10.20 -13.71 -12.66
C TRP A 67 -9.61 -12.91 -13.79
N ARG A 68 -10.33 -12.85 -14.91
CA ARG A 68 -10.07 -11.87 -15.96
C ARG A 68 -10.73 -10.56 -15.55
N CYS A 69 -9.93 -9.53 -15.39
CA CYS A 69 -10.38 -8.21 -15.00
C CYS A 69 -10.05 -7.19 -16.09
N LYS A 70 -10.99 -6.30 -16.39
CA LYS A 70 -10.74 -5.11 -17.21
C LYS A 70 -10.31 -3.97 -16.32
N CYS A 71 -9.19 -3.34 -16.65
CA CYS A 71 -8.75 -2.14 -16.00
C CYS A 71 -9.35 -0.89 -16.65
N GLU A 72 -9.48 0.20 -15.91
CA GLU A 72 -9.91 1.50 -16.44
C GLU A 72 -9.02 2.00 -17.59
N CYS A 73 -7.73 1.63 -17.63
CA CYS A 73 -6.85 1.93 -18.78
C CYS A 73 -7.19 1.12 -20.05
N GLY A 74 -8.18 0.21 -19.98
CA GLY A 74 -8.60 -0.66 -21.07
C GLY A 74 -7.90 -2.02 -21.12
N ALA A 75 -6.78 -2.22 -20.41
CA ALA A 75 -6.06 -3.49 -20.41
C ALA A 75 -6.82 -4.61 -19.68
N ILE A 76 -6.67 -5.85 -20.15
CA ILE A 76 -7.17 -7.05 -19.48
C ILE A 76 -6.05 -7.71 -18.68
N ALA A 77 -6.32 -8.05 -17.42
CA ALA A 77 -5.37 -8.73 -16.55
C ALA A 77 -5.97 -10.01 -15.94
N THR A 78 -5.12 -11.02 -15.77
CA THR A 78 -5.48 -12.29 -15.13
C THR A 78 -4.96 -12.29 -13.69
N ILE A 79 -5.87 -12.23 -12.71
CA ILE A 79 -5.55 -11.98 -11.31
C ILE A 79 -6.09 -13.12 -10.43
N PRO A 80 -5.28 -13.73 -9.54
CA PRO A 80 -5.79 -14.72 -8.59
C PRO A 80 -6.64 -14.05 -7.49
N THR A 81 -7.64 -14.76 -6.97
CA THR A 81 -8.53 -14.27 -5.88
C THR A 81 -7.75 -13.72 -4.69
N GLY A 82 -6.62 -14.34 -4.36
CA GLY A 82 -5.76 -13.91 -3.25
C GLY A 82 -5.17 -12.52 -3.42
N ASN A 83 -4.98 -12.05 -4.66
CA ASN A 83 -4.46 -10.71 -4.94
C ASN A 83 -5.57 -9.67 -4.91
N LEU A 84 -6.75 -9.97 -5.48
CA LEU A 84 -7.93 -9.11 -5.37
C LEU A 84 -8.27 -8.83 -3.90
N ASN A 85 -8.28 -9.88 -3.07
CA ASN A 85 -8.53 -9.76 -1.63
C ASN A 85 -7.44 -8.98 -0.87
N ARG A 86 -6.21 -8.93 -1.38
CA ARG A 86 -5.09 -8.16 -0.80
C ARG A 86 -5.03 -6.72 -1.33
N GLY A 87 -6.01 -6.30 -2.13
CA GLY A 87 -6.08 -4.95 -2.66
C GLY A 87 -5.19 -4.72 -3.88
N GLN A 88 -4.97 -5.74 -4.73
CA GLN A 88 -4.46 -5.46 -6.07
C GLN A 88 -5.54 -4.73 -6.88
N THR A 89 -5.26 -3.47 -7.23
CA THR A 89 -6.23 -2.56 -7.84
C THR A 89 -5.97 -2.22 -9.30
N THR A 90 -4.94 -2.79 -9.95
CA THR A 90 -4.53 -2.41 -11.32
C THR A 90 -4.10 -3.61 -12.16
N CYS A 91 -4.04 -3.43 -13.49
CA CYS A 91 -3.67 -4.50 -14.45
C CYS A 91 -2.20 -4.94 -14.38
N GLY A 92 -1.37 -4.30 -13.56
CA GLY A 92 0.05 -4.62 -13.42
C GLY A 92 0.97 -3.96 -14.45
N ASN A 93 0.42 -3.25 -15.45
CA ASN A 93 1.22 -2.40 -16.31
C ASN A 93 1.72 -1.18 -15.52
N ARG A 94 3.02 -1.14 -15.24
CA ARG A 94 3.66 -0.10 -14.42
C ARG A 94 3.89 1.21 -15.15
N THR A 95 3.80 1.22 -16.49
CA THR A 95 3.93 2.44 -17.28
C THR A 95 2.61 3.22 -17.30
N THR A 96 1.47 2.52 -17.42
CA THR A 96 0.12 3.12 -17.35
C THR A 96 -0.39 3.27 -15.92
N HIS A 97 -0.05 2.33 -15.03
CA HIS A 97 -0.32 2.40 -13.60
C HIS A 97 1.00 2.42 -12.85
N ARG A 98 1.70 3.55 -12.94
CA ARG A 98 2.65 3.91 -11.89
C ARG A 98 1.87 3.82 -10.56
N ARG A 99 2.47 3.28 -9.51
CA ARG A 99 1.85 2.81 -8.25
C ARG A 99 1.08 3.86 -7.40
N GLU A 100 0.43 4.84 -8.00
CA GLU A 100 -0.03 6.05 -7.33
C GLU A 100 -1.53 6.26 -7.45
N ALA A 101 -2.22 5.92 -6.36
CA ALA A 101 -3.27 6.78 -5.83
C ALA A 101 -3.12 7.04 -4.32
N THR A 102 -2.03 6.60 -3.67
CA THR A 102 -1.76 6.83 -2.23
C THR A 102 -0.26 6.94 -1.93
N VAL A 103 0.46 7.86 -2.56
CA VAL A 103 1.86 8.15 -2.22
C VAL A 103 1.88 9.48 -1.49
N GLY A 104 2.18 9.44 -0.19
CA GLY A 104 2.38 10.66 0.59
C GLY A 104 3.72 11.34 0.30
N TYR A 105 3.86 12.58 0.77
CA TYR A 105 5.03 13.46 0.63
C TYR A 105 6.39 12.74 0.61
N TYR A 106 6.68 11.93 1.64
CA TYR A 106 7.96 11.23 1.75
C TYR A 106 8.28 10.34 0.54
N GLN A 107 7.27 9.64 0.01
CA GLN A 107 7.47 8.71 -1.11
C GLN A 107 7.65 9.46 -2.43
N ALA A 108 7.01 10.62 -2.61
CA ALA A 108 7.26 11.51 -3.75
C ALA A 108 8.72 12.00 -3.76
N HIS A 109 9.21 12.50 -2.61
CA HIS A 109 10.61 12.93 -2.46
C HIS A 109 11.62 11.78 -2.60
N LYS A 110 11.28 10.57 -2.15
CA LYS A 110 12.13 9.39 -2.31
C LYS A 110 12.30 9.04 -3.78
N ARG A 111 11.22 9.06 -4.57
CA ARG A 111 11.29 8.79 -6.02
C ARG A 111 12.08 9.86 -6.75
N LEU A 112 11.81 11.12 -6.46
CA LEU A 112 12.58 12.25 -6.96
C LEU A 112 14.08 12.08 -6.72
N THR A 113 14.46 11.64 -5.51
CA THR A 113 15.87 11.40 -5.14
C THR A 113 16.47 10.20 -5.86
N VAL A 114 15.69 9.13 -6.08
CA VAL A 114 16.16 7.94 -6.82
C VAL A 114 16.38 8.28 -8.30
N ASP A 115 15.47 9.05 -8.90
CA ASP A 115 15.48 9.31 -10.34
C ASP A 115 16.42 10.48 -10.73
N ARG A 116 16.50 11.53 -9.89
CA ARG A 116 17.30 12.74 -10.16
C ARG A 116 18.54 12.87 -9.27
N GLY A 117 18.78 11.92 -8.38
CA GLY A 117 19.85 11.99 -7.39
C GLY A 117 19.53 12.90 -6.19
N PRO A 118 20.43 12.97 -5.19
CA PRO A 118 20.24 13.84 -4.04
C PRO A 118 20.28 15.31 -4.46
N ALA A 119 19.53 16.17 -3.77
CA ALA A 119 19.54 17.62 -4.05
C ALA A 119 20.95 18.21 -3.99
N SER A 120 21.81 17.69 -3.11
CA SER A 120 23.22 18.12 -2.98
C SER A 120 24.10 17.85 -4.19
N ALA A 121 23.65 17.02 -5.14
CA ALA A 121 24.32 16.85 -6.42
C ALA A 121 24.03 18.00 -7.40
N HIS A 122 23.15 18.94 -7.04
CA HIS A 122 22.69 20.04 -7.89
C HIS A 122 23.00 21.39 -7.27
N ALA A 123 23.23 22.39 -8.14
CA ALA A 123 23.33 23.78 -7.71
C ALA A 123 21.93 24.32 -7.36
N CYS A 124 21.86 25.14 -6.31
CA CYS A 124 20.67 25.88 -5.92
C CYS A 124 20.22 26.79 -7.06
N VAL A 125 18.95 26.70 -7.44
CA VAL A 125 18.39 27.47 -8.56
C VAL A 125 18.43 29.00 -8.32
N ASP A 126 18.45 29.44 -7.06
CA ASP A 126 18.36 30.88 -6.73
C ASP A 126 19.71 31.56 -6.50
N CYS A 127 20.75 30.79 -6.14
CA CYS A 127 22.04 31.37 -5.71
C CYS A 127 23.27 30.59 -6.17
N GLY A 128 23.10 29.46 -6.86
CA GLY A 128 24.20 28.65 -7.41
C GLY A 128 25.00 27.83 -6.39
N GLN A 129 24.84 28.07 -5.09
CA GLN A 129 25.48 27.26 -4.03
C GLN A 129 24.93 25.82 -4.02
N PRO A 130 25.65 24.82 -3.48
CA PRO A 130 25.13 23.46 -3.41
C PRO A 130 23.75 23.42 -2.74
N ALA A 131 22.79 22.78 -3.40
CA ALA A 131 21.46 22.63 -2.83
C ALA A 131 21.47 21.63 -1.66
N GLN A 132 20.45 21.73 -0.82
CA GLN A 132 20.27 20.83 0.33
C GLN A 132 18.91 20.13 0.24
N HIS A 133 17.92 20.79 -0.35
CA HIS A 133 16.55 20.31 -0.43
C HIS A 133 16.06 20.30 -1.87
N TRP A 134 15.23 19.31 -2.18
CA TRP A 134 14.26 19.44 -3.26
C TRP A 134 13.10 20.28 -2.74
N SER A 135 12.88 21.44 -3.33
CA SER A 135 11.82 22.39 -2.95
C SER A 135 10.69 22.33 -3.95
N TYR A 136 9.46 22.25 -3.45
CA TYR A 136 8.26 22.24 -4.28
C TYR A 136 7.93 23.66 -4.77
N SER A 137 7.67 23.81 -6.06
CA SER A 137 7.44 25.10 -6.71
C SER A 137 6.08 25.76 -6.42
N ASN A 138 5.14 25.04 -5.79
CA ASN A 138 3.75 25.48 -5.55
C ASN A 138 2.93 25.78 -6.83
N ALA A 139 3.34 25.25 -7.98
CA ALA A 139 2.74 25.53 -9.28
C ALA A 139 2.07 24.30 -9.93
N SER A 140 1.86 23.22 -9.19
CA SER A 140 1.27 22.01 -9.77
C SER A 140 -0.25 22.16 -9.99
N PRO A 141 -0.77 21.82 -11.18
CA PRO A 141 -2.21 21.72 -11.40
C PRO A 141 -2.85 20.57 -10.61
N ASP A 142 -2.07 19.56 -10.23
CA ASP A 142 -2.52 18.35 -9.51
C ASP A 142 -1.93 18.31 -8.09
N GLU A 143 -1.91 19.47 -7.41
CA GLU A 143 -1.36 19.58 -6.07
C GLU A 143 -2.09 18.71 -5.04
N LEU A 144 -1.31 18.05 -4.19
CA LEU A 144 -1.78 17.22 -3.10
C LEU A 144 -1.42 17.84 -1.75
N THR A 145 -2.20 17.51 -0.73
CA THR A 145 -1.91 17.89 0.67
C THR A 145 -1.94 16.63 1.53
N ASP A 146 -0.95 16.44 2.39
CA ASP A 146 -0.94 15.32 3.34
C ASP A 146 -1.75 15.62 4.60
N VAL A 147 -1.86 14.64 5.51
CA VAL A 147 -2.62 14.79 6.76
C VAL A 147 -2.07 15.87 7.72
N THR A 148 -0.84 16.34 7.48
CA THR A 148 -0.19 17.40 8.26
C THR A 148 -0.34 18.78 7.62
N GLY A 149 -0.99 18.88 6.45
CA GLY A 149 -1.15 20.12 5.70
C GLY A 149 0.01 20.42 4.74
N LEU A 150 0.92 19.46 4.53
CA LEU A 150 2.08 19.67 3.66
C LEU A 150 1.68 19.50 2.19
N ARG A 151 1.93 20.55 1.39
CA ARG A 151 1.63 20.59 -0.05
C ARG A 151 2.74 19.91 -0.85
N TYR A 152 2.36 19.11 -1.84
CA TYR A 152 3.31 18.35 -2.65
C TYR A 152 2.71 17.94 -4.00
N SER A 153 3.56 17.45 -4.90
CA SER A 153 3.14 16.90 -6.19
C SER A 153 3.75 15.53 -6.43
N LEU A 154 3.09 14.71 -7.24
CA LEU A 154 3.68 13.46 -7.75
C LEU A 154 4.50 13.67 -9.02
N ASN A 155 4.36 14.84 -9.65
CA ASN A 155 5.20 15.24 -10.76
C ASN A 155 6.55 15.75 -10.25
N GLN A 156 7.61 15.08 -10.67
CA GLN A 156 8.98 15.40 -10.26
C GLN A 156 9.51 16.71 -10.83
N ASP A 157 8.91 17.18 -11.93
CA ASP A 157 9.30 18.45 -12.57
C ASP A 157 8.84 19.67 -11.77
N ASP A 158 7.89 19.48 -10.84
CA ASP A 158 7.42 20.53 -9.94
C ASP A 158 8.43 20.83 -8.80
N TYR A 159 9.55 20.10 -8.75
CA TYR A 159 10.58 20.24 -7.73
C TYR A 159 11.88 20.82 -8.27
N GLN A 160 12.43 21.79 -7.52
CA GLN A 160 13.67 22.49 -7.84
C GLN A 160 14.70 22.32 -6.72
N PRO A 161 16.00 22.22 -7.04
CA PRO A 161 17.05 22.12 -6.02
C PRO A 161 17.29 23.49 -5.38
N ARG A 162 17.19 23.58 -4.04
CA ARG A 162 17.43 24.80 -3.27
C ARG A 162 18.31 24.54 -2.04
N CYS A 163 19.15 25.51 -1.67
CA CYS A 163 19.80 25.51 -0.37
C CYS A 163 18.79 25.88 0.73
N ALA A 164 19.05 25.52 1.99
CA ALA A 164 18.09 25.75 3.08
C ALA A 164 17.65 27.22 3.24
N PRO A 165 18.53 28.24 3.14
CA PRO A 165 18.10 29.64 3.18
C PRO A 165 17.15 30.03 2.05
N CYS A 166 17.48 29.67 0.80
CA CYS A 166 16.64 30.00 -0.35
C CYS A 166 15.30 29.24 -0.33
N HIS A 167 15.28 28.00 0.19
CA HIS A 167 14.05 27.26 0.42
C HIS A 167 13.15 27.95 1.46
N SER A 168 13.70 28.42 2.58
CA SER A 168 12.92 29.15 3.61
C SER A 168 12.30 30.44 3.07
N ILE A 169 13.02 31.15 2.20
CA ILE A 169 12.52 32.35 1.51
C ILE A 169 11.40 32.00 0.53
N HIS A 170 11.59 30.95 -0.28
CA HIS A 170 10.59 30.47 -1.22
C HIS A 170 9.29 30.04 -0.53
N ASP A 171 9.38 29.42 0.65
CA ASP A 171 8.23 29.06 1.48
C ASP A 171 7.58 30.26 2.20
N GLY A 172 8.13 31.47 2.08
CA GLY A 172 7.65 32.66 2.78
C GLY A 172 7.90 32.67 4.29
N LYS A 173 8.75 31.77 4.80
CA LYS A 173 9.10 31.68 6.24
C LYS A 173 10.15 32.70 6.65
N THR A 174 10.94 33.21 5.70
CA THR A 174 11.97 34.21 5.92
C THR A 174 12.03 35.17 4.74
N THR A 175 12.42 36.42 4.95
CA THR A 175 12.63 37.40 3.87
C THR A 175 14.12 37.46 3.51
N ARG A 176 14.46 37.72 2.24
CA ARG A 176 15.85 38.08 1.87
C ARG A 176 16.24 39.32 2.68
N ALA A 177 17.42 39.30 3.29
CA ALA A 177 18.03 40.53 3.78
C ALA A 177 18.27 41.45 2.57
N ALA A 178 17.91 42.72 2.72
CA ALA A 178 18.07 43.75 1.69
C ALA A 178 19.55 43.97 1.34
#